data_AF-A0A0N4WRF1-F1
#
_entry.id   AF-A0A0N4WRF1-F1
#
_cell.length_a   1.000
_cell.length_b   1.000
_cell.length_c   1.000
_cell.angle_alpha   90.00
_cell.angle_beta   90.00
_cell.angle_gamma   90.00
#
_symmetry.space_group_name_H-M   'P 1'
#
loop_
_entity.id
_entity.type
_entity.pdbx_description
1 polymer ?
#
loop_
_entity_poly.entity_id
_entity_poly.type
_entity_poly.pdbx_seq_one_letter_code
_entity_poly.pdbx_strand_id
1 'polypeptide(L)' 'MQVFSRDVGHYTQMVWQSSRELGCGVKVCDKFVLAGCQYQRRGNFIGADIYEKGNTCSMCNCPQCHCDPGVGLCDAP' A
#
# COMPACT_ATOMS: atom_id res chain seq x y z
N MET A 1 10.34 -17.62 2.07
CA MET A 1 9.26 -17.79 1.07
C MET A 1 7.91 -18.20 1.64
N GLN A 2 7.80 -18.76 2.86
CA GLN A 2 6.52 -19.21 3.44
C GLN A 2 5.37 -18.18 3.42
N VAL A 3 5.68 -16.88 3.61
CA VAL A 3 4.64 -15.83 3.61
C VAL A 3 4.10 -15.56 2.21
N PHE A 4 4.96 -15.49 1.19
CA PHE A 4 4.56 -15.30 -0.21
C PHE A 4 3.65 -16.42 -0.72
N SER A 5 3.94 -17.67 -0.34
CA SER A 5 3.16 -18.86 -0.72
C SER A 5 1.77 -18.94 -0.07
N ARG A 6 1.37 -17.95 0.75
CA ARG A 6 0.04 -17.84 1.36
C ARG A 6 -0.88 -16.87 0.63
N ASP A 7 -0.54 -16.50 -0.61
CA ASP A 7 -1.32 -15.57 -1.46
C ASP A 7 -1.60 -14.21 -0.81
N VAL A 8 -0.67 -13.72 0.01
CA VAL A 8 -0.79 -12.41 0.69
C VAL A 8 -0.39 -11.22 -0.17
N GLY A 9 0.01 -11.45 -1.44
CA GLY A 9 0.55 -10.40 -2.32
C GLY A 9 -0.38 -9.21 -2.52
N HIS A 10 -1.70 -9.44 -2.51
CA HIS A 10 -2.69 -8.35 -2.57
C HIS A 10 -2.67 -7.51 -1.30
N TYR A 11 -2.71 -8.14 -0.12
CA TYR A 11 -2.64 -7.45 1.16
C TYR A 11 -1.33 -6.65 1.30
N THR A 12 -0.20 -7.29 1.02
CA THR A 12 1.10 -6.64 1.20
C THR A 12 1.27 -5.42 0.29
N GLN A 13 0.70 -5.43 -0.91
CA GLN A 13 0.69 -4.25 -1.77
C GLN A 13 -0.22 -3.14 -1.23
N MET A 14 -1.36 -3.47 -0.64
CA MET A 14 -2.27 -2.48 -0.05
C MET A 14 -1.64 -1.72 1.12
N VAL A 15 -0.86 -2.41 1.96
CA VAL A 15 -0.25 -1.84 3.17
C VAL A 15 1.22 -1.46 2.99
N TRP A 16 1.69 -1.37 1.76
CA TRP A 16 3.10 -1.07 1.46
C TRP A 16 3.41 0.40 1.73
N GLN A 17 4.30 0.70 2.69
CA GLN A 17 4.48 2.07 3.22
C GLN A 17 4.83 3.14 2.18
N SER A 18 5.51 2.76 1.10
CA SER A 18 5.93 3.70 0.06
C SER A 18 4.88 3.91 -1.03
N SER A 19 3.80 3.13 -1.04
CA SER A 19 2.72 3.21 -2.02
C SER A 19 1.68 4.23 -1.56
N ARG A 20 1.73 5.43 -2.14
CA ARG A 20 0.88 6.58 -1.72
C ARG A 20 -0.25 6.89 -2.69
N GLU A 21 -0.11 6.45 -3.94
CA GLU A 21 -1.08 6.69 -4.99
C GLU A 21 -1.53 5.35 -5.57
N LEU A 22 -2.84 5.26 -5.80
CA LEU A 22 -3.46 4.13 -6.46
C LEU A 22 -4.55 4.61 -7.41
N GLY A 23 -4.72 3.87 -8.51
CA GLY A 23 -5.84 4.03 -9.42
C GLY A 23 -6.56 2.69 -9.56
N CYS A 24 -7.88 2.68 -9.42
CA CYS A 24 -8.70 1.49 -9.59
C CYS A 24 -9.63 1.63 -10.80
N GLY A 25 -9.85 0.53 -11.49
CA GLY A 25 -10.86 0.39 -12.52
C GLY A 25 -11.83 -0.73 -12.15
N VAL A 26 -13.11 -0.51 -12.43
CA VAL A 26 -14.16 -1.52 -12.25
C VAL A 26 -14.90 -1.69 -13.57
N LYS A 27 -15.06 -2.94 -14.00
CA LYS A 27 -15.81 -3.32 -15.19
C LYS A 27 -16.79 -4.44 -14.86
N VAL A 28 -18.07 -4.21 -15.13
CA VAL A 28 -19.08 -5.28 -15.13
C VAL A 28 -18.94 -6.06 -16.44
N CYS A 29 -18.72 -7.36 -16.33
CA CYS A 29 -18.68 -8.33 -17.41
C CYS A 29 -19.89 -9.27 -17.29
N ASP A 30 -20.16 -10.08 -18.31
CA ASP A 30 -21.38 -10.90 -18.38
C ASP A 30 -21.59 -11.86 -17.20
N LYS A 31 -20.51 -12.35 -16.59
CA LYS A 31 -20.55 -13.35 -15.50
C LYS A 31 -19.89 -12.90 -14.20
N PHE A 32 -19.21 -11.76 -14.20
CA PHE A 32 -18.42 -11.31 -13.06
C PHE A 32 -18.17 -9.80 -13.12
N VAL A 33 -17.77 -9.24 -11.99
CA VAL A 33 -17.25 -7.87 -11.91
C VAL A 33 -15.72 -7.97 -11.83
N LEU A 34 -15.03 -7.35 -12.78
CA LEU A 34 -13.59 -7.18 -12.73
C LEU A 34 -13.26 -5.87 -12.01
N ALA A 35 -12.62 -5.97 -10.85
CA ALA A 35 -12.02 -4.84 -10.17
C ALA A 35 -10.50 -5.03 -10.13
N GLY A 36 -9.76 -3.99 -10.51
CA GLY A 36 -8.30 -4.00 -10.48
C GLY A 36 -7.78 -2.64 -10.05
N CYS A 37 -6.76 -2.65 -9.19
CA CYS A 37 -6.07 -1.44 -8.75
C CYS A 37 -4.59 -1.54 -9.12
N GLN A 38 -4.03 -0.40 -9.53
CA GLN A 38 -2.61 -0.22 -9.78
C GLN A 38 -2.05 0.78 -8.78
N TYR A 39 -0.82 0.54 -8.32
CA TYR A 39 -0.12 1.38 -7.36
C TYR A 39 1.06 2.05 -8.07
N GLN A 40 1.16 3.38 -8.00
CA GLN A 40 2.21 4.13 -8.72
C GLN A 40 3.61 3.68 -8.30
N ARG A 41 3.83 3.53 -6.99
CA ARG A 41 5.00 2.88 -6.42
C ARG A 41 4.63 1.44 -6.09
N ARG A 42 5.18 0.49 -6.86
CA ARG A 42 5.00 -0.95 -6.57
C ARG A 42 5.66 -1.33 -5.26
N GLY A 43 5.04 -2.26 -4.55
CA GLY A 43 5.57 -2.93 -3.38
C GLY A 43 5.98 -4.36 -3.69
N ASN A 44 5.78 -5.26 -2.73
CA ASN A 44 5.98 -6.71 -2.88
C ASN A 44 7.41 -7.12 -3.27
N PHE A 45 8.40 -6.32 -2.86
CA PHE A 45 9.80 -6.69 -3.02
C PHE A 45 10.14 -7.84 -2.06
N ILE A 46 10.52 -8.99 -2.60
CA ILE A 46 10.86 -10.17 -1.81
C ILE A 46 12.07 -9.85 -0.94
N GLY A 47 11.93 -10.04 0.37
CA GLY A 47 12.97 -9.75 1.36
C GLY A 47 13.00 -8.31 1.87
N ALA A 48 12.16 -7.42 1.37
CA ALA A 48 11.96 -6.08 1.93
C ALA A 48 10.85 -6.10 2.99
N ASP A 49 10.96 -5.19 3.96
CA ASP A 49 9.88 -4.91 4.90
C ASP A 49 8.72 -4.19 4.18
N ILE A 50 7.48 -4.56 4.54
CA ILE A 50 6.25 -3.96 3.98
C ILE A 50 6.11 -2.51 4.46
N TYR A 51 6.38 -2.31 5.75
CA TYR A 51 6.42 -1.02 6.42
C TYR A 51 7.43 -1.08 7.56
N GLU A 52 8.00 0.06 7.90
CA GLU A 52 8.92 0.20 9.03
C GLU A 52 8.14 0.16 10.35
N LYS A 53 8.62 -0.65 11.28
CA LYS A 53 8.01 -0.77 12.62
C LYS A 53 8.47 0.40 13.48
N GLY A 54 7.53 1.10 14.12
CA GLY A 54 7.82 2.20 15.03
C GLY A 54 6.56 2.85 15.58
N ASN A 55 6.73 3.93 16.34
CA ASN A 55 5.60 4.75 16.78
C ASN A 55 4.93 5.41 15.57
N THR A 56 3.60 5.55 15.62
CA THR A 56 2.83 6.22 14.57
C THR A 56 3.44 7.57 14.20
N CYS A 57 3.60 7.82 12.90
CA CYS A 57 4.18 9.05 12.34
C CYS A 57 5.61 9.40 12.80
N SER A 58 6.34 8.51 13.47
CA SER A 58 7.72 8.77 13.86
C SER A 58 8.68 8.94 12.67
N MET A 59 8.27 8.52 11.47
CA MET A 59 9.09 8.51 10.25
C MET A 59 8.31 8.97 9.00
N CYS A 60 7.65 10.13 9.04
CA CYS A 60 7.13 10.78 7.84
C CYS A 60 8.26 11.43 7.02
N ASN A 61 9.08 10.60 6.38
CA ASN A 61 10.32 10.99 5.71
C ASN A 61 10.08 11.62 4.33
N CYS A 62 9.39 12.76 4.26
CA CYS A 62 9.41 13.61 3.07
C CYS A 62 9.25 15.11 3.38
N PRO A 63 9.79 16.03 2.56
CA PRO A 63 9.90 17.46 2.90
C PRO A 63 8.57 18.19 3.12
N GLN A 64 7.47 17.64 2.62
CA GLN A 64 6.13 18.23 2.72
C GLN A 64 5.12 17.26 3.32
N CYS A 65 5.57 16.14 3.88
CA CYS A 65 4.66 15.16 4.46
C CYS A 65 4.11 15.69 5.79
N HIS A 66 2.81 15.58 5.99
CA HIS A 66 2.15 15.87 7.26
C HIS A 66 1.67 14.56 7.90
N CYS A 67 1.75 14.44 9.22
CA CYS A 67 1.12 13.31 9.91
C CYS A 67 -0.34 13.65 10.19
N ASP A 68 -1.30 12.86 9.70
CA ASP A 68 -2.66 12.90 10.22
C ASP A 68 -2.75 11.99 11.47
N PRO A 69 -2.80 12.57 12.69
CA PRO A 69 -2.89 11.78 13.92
C PRO A 69 -4.24 11.08 14.10
N GLY A 70 -5.29 11.52 13.39
CA GLY A 70 -6.62 10.91 13.46
C GLY A 70 -6.68 9.53 12.80
N VAL A 71 -5.84 9.30 11.79
CA VAL A 71 -5.74 8.01 11.07
C VAL A 71 -4.38 7.33 11.19
N GLY A 72 -3.37 8.06 11.69
CA GLY A 72 -2.02 7.55 11.90
C GLY A 72 -1.22 7.37 10.60
N LEU A 73 -1.46 8.20 9.58
CA LEU A 73 -0.82 8.13 8.27
C LEU A 73 -0.02 9.39 7.95
N CYS A 74 0.97 9.25 7.08
CA CYS A 74 1.73 10.38 6.53
C CYS A 74 1.10 10.80 5.19
N ASP A 75 0.50 11.98 5.15
CA ASP A 75 -0.06 12.58 3.96
C ASP A 75 1.02 13.32 3.20
N ALA A 76 1.14 13.03 1.89
CA ALA A 76 1.91 13.84 0.97
C ALA A 76 0.96 14.80 0.23
N PRO A 77 1.38 16.03 -0.09
CA PRO A 77 0.60 16.94 -0.92
C PRO A 77 0.43 16.44 -2.35
#